data_AF-A0A959UT64-F1
#
_entry.id   AF-A0A959UT64-F1
#
_cell.length_a   1.000
_cell.length_b   1.000
_cell.length_c   1.000
_cell.angle_alpha   90.00
_cell.angle_beta   90.00
_cell.angle_gamma   90.00
#
_symmetry.space_group_name_H-M   'P 1'
#
loop_
_entity.id
_entity.type
_entity.pdbx_description
1 polymer ?
#
loop_
_entity_poly.entity_id
_entity_poly.type
_entity_poly.pdbx_seq_one_letter_code
_entity_poly.pdbx_strand_id
1 'polypeptide(L)'
;MAEDPGNTELIVRNMVCDRCRSAVGRVFQELGIPVRHIDLGEVELREALPADMWPRLRHALQMNGFDLVEDQDARVITKVKTEVVRRVHHEAGGRVDLAALVRDTVHRELSSVSKLFSEVEGMTLEHYFLLQRLERVKELIRYGEMTFSE
;
A
#
# COMPACT_ATOMS: atom_id res chain seq x y z
N MET A 1 16.67 -24.00 10.99
CA MET A 1 16.24 -23.12 9.89
C MET A 1 16.56 -21.72 10.35
N ALA A 2 17.50 -21.06 9.68
CA ALA A 2 18.08 -19.80 10.15
C ALA A 2 17.02 -18.69 10.13
N GLU A 3 16.77 -18.08 11.29
CA GLU A 3 16.12 -16.78 11.37
C GLU A 3 17.11 -15.76 10.84
N ASP A 4 16.89 -15.23 9.63
CA ASP A 4 17.66 -14.14 9.04
C ASP A 4 17.43 -12.84 9.85
N PRO A 5 18.44 -12.30 10.56
CA PRO A 5 18.26 -11.11 11.39
C PRO A 5 18.31 -9.79 10.58
N GLY A 6 18.03 -9.82 9.28
CA GLY A 6 18.25 -8.70 8.35
C GLY A 6 17.00 -8.06 7.74
N ASN A 7 15.79 -8.54 8.05
CA ASN A 7 14.59 -8.07 7.35
C ASN A 7 14.06 -6.77 7.96
N THR A 8 14.50 -5.63 7.42
CA THR A 8 13.88 -4.34 7.75
C THR A 8 12.71 -4.12 6.80
N GLU A 9 11.52 -4.58 7.21
CA GLU A 9 10.26 -4.30 6.51
C GLU A 9 9.80 -2.88 6.81
N LEU A 10 9.63 -2.07 5.76
CA LEU A 10 9.16 -0.70 5.84
C LEU A 10 7.72 -0.63 5.37
N ILE A 11 6.87 0.05 6.14
CA ILE A 11 5.52 0.39 5.71
C ILE A 11 5.51 1.81 5.16
N VAL A 12 4.98 1.98 3.94
CA VAL A 12 4.95 3.24 3.21
C VAL A 12 3.49 3.67 2.99
N ARG A 13 3.11 4.79 3.61
CA ARG A 13 1.79 5.41 3.41
C ARG A 13 1.69 5.98 2.00
N ASN A 14 0.46 6.09 1.50
CA ASN A 14 0.12 6.64 0.17
C ASN A 14 0.61 5.80 -1.02
N MET A 15 1.17 4.61 -0.79
CA MET A 15 1.56 3.67 -1.84
C MET A 15 0.46 2.65 -2.16
N VAL A 16 -0.59 3.08 -2.85
CA VAL A 16 -1.82 2.29 -3.07
C VAL A 16 -2.13 1.98 -4.53
N CYS A 17 -1.21 2.22 -5.48
CA CYS A 17 -1.38 1.79 -6.87
C CYS A 17 -0.01 1.48 -7.53
N ASP A 18 -0.02 0.84 -8.69
CA ASP A 18 1.22 0.46 -9.41
C ASP A 18 2.12 1.65 -9.74
N ARG A 19 1.52 2.83 -9.98
CA ARG A 19 2.28 4.07 -10.21
C ARG A 19 3.01 4.50 -8.94
N CYS A 20 2.36 4.42 -7.78
CA CYS A 20 3.00 4.69 -6.50
C CYS A 20 4.13 3.69 -6.22
N ARG A 21 3.90 2.39 -6.44
CA ARG A 21 4.93 1.36 -6.29
C ARG A 21 6.17 1.68 -7.14
N SER A 22 5.93 2.08 -8.39
CA SER A 22 6.99 2.45 -9.33
C SER A 22 7.74 3.71 -8.88
N ALA A 23 7.02 4.72 -8.38
CA ALA A 23 7.62 5.96 -7.88
C ALA A 23 8.48 5.73 -6.63
N VAL A 24 7.97 4.96 -5.66
CA VAL A 24 8.73 4.55 -4.47
C VAL A 24 9.96 3.74 -4.89
N GLY A 25 9.80 2.78 -5.80
CA GLY A 25 10.93 2.01 -6.33
C GLY A 25 12.05 2.89 -6.92
N ARG A 26 11.70 3.97 -7.63
CA ARG A 26 12.69 4.95 -8.14
C ARG A 26 13.41 5.68 -7.02
N VAL A 27 12.70 6.11 -5.96
CA VAL A 27 13.31 6.77 -4.80
C VAL A 27 14.39 5.87 -4.18
N PHE A 28 14.10 4.59 -3.99
CA PHE A 28 15.08 3.63 -3.46
C PHE A 28 16.27 3.44 -4.42
N GLN A 29 16.03 3.38 -5.73
CA GLN A 29 17.08 3.27 -6.74
C GLN A 29 17.99 4.51 -6.79
N GLU A 30 17.42 5.72 -6.76
CA GLU A 30 18.15 6.99 -6.79
C GLU A 30 19.04 7.18 -5.55
N LEU A 31 18.58 6.68 -4.40
CA LEU A 31 19.37 6.67 -3.16
C LEU A 31 20.37 5.51 -3.08
N GLY A 32 20.40 4.62 -4.07
CA GLY A 32 21.29 3.45 -4.09
C GLY A 32 20.98 2.43 -3.00
N ILE A 33 19.74 2.39 -2.50
CA ILE A 33 19.32 1.50 -1.43
C ILE A 33 18.88 0.15 -2.03
N PRO A 34 19.52 -0.97 -1.67
CA PRO A 34 19.14 -2.27 -2.20
C PRO A 34 17.85 -2.80 -1.56
N VAL A 35 16.82 -2.93 -2.39
CA VAL A 35 15.52 -3.49 -2.03
C VAL A 35 15.48 -4.98 -2.39
N ARG A 36 14.94 -5.80 -1.49
CA ARG A 36 14.67 -7.23 -1.71
C ARG A 36 13.34 -7.41 -2.44
N HIS A 37 12.29 -6.77 -1.92
CA HIS A 37 10.95 -6.84 -2.46
C HIS A 37 10.25 -5.50 -2.29
N ILE A 38 9.41 -5.14 -3.27
CA ILE A 38 8.53 -3.97 -3.17
C ILE A 38 7.14 -4.38 -3.60
N ASP A 39 6.18 -4.15 -2.71
CA ASP A 39 4.77 -4.40 -2.93
C ASP A 39 3.96 -3.20 -2.46
N LEU A 40 2.68 -3.11 -2.80
CA LEU A 40 1.84 -1.99 -2.38
C LEU A 40 1.86 -1.83 -0.85
N GLY A 41 2.02 -0.60 -0.36
CA GLY A 41 2.23 -0.27 1.06
C GLY A 41 3.53 -0.77 1.72
N GLU A 42 4.36 -1.60 1.10
CA GLU A 42 5.46 -2.31 1.79
C GLU A 42 6.76 -2.37 0.98
N VAL A 43 7.90 -2.19 1.68
CA VAL A 43 9.24 -2.32 1.10
C VAL A 43 10.09 -3.18 2.00
N GLU A 44 10.63 -4.26 1.47
CA GLU A 44 11.56 -5.15 2.15
C GLU A 44 12.99 -4.83 1.72
N LEU A 45 13.84 -4.45 2.66
CA LEU A 45 15.24 -4.14 2.38
C LEU A 45 16.10 -5.40 2.34
N ARG A 46 17.16 -5.41 1.52
CA ARG A 46 18.13 -6.52 1.52
C ARG A 46 19.01 -6.51 2.76
N GLU A 47 19.27 -5.33 3.30
CA GLU A 47 20.15 -5.09 4.43
C GLU A 47 19.62 -3.92 5.26
N ALA A 48 20.04 -3.86 6.53
CA ALA A 48 19.69 -2.78 7.42
C ALA A 48 20.26 -1.45 6.90
N LEU A 49 19.44 -0.40 6.89
CA LEU A 49 19.88 0.93 6.52
C LEU A 49 20.78 1.53 7.62
N PRO A 50 21.92 2.14 7.26
CA PRO A 50 22.71 2.90 8.22
C PRO A 50 21.94 4.14 8.71
N ALA A 51 22.21 4.56 9.95
CA ALA A 51 21.44 5.58 10.67
C ALA A 51 21.35 6.93 9.92
N ASP A 52 22.39 7.29 9.16
CA ASP A 52 22.52 8.52 8.39
C ASP A 52 21.70 8.54 7.10
N MET A 53 21.31 7.37 6.59
CA MET A 53 20.49 7.24 5.38
C MET A 53 18.99 7.41 5.66
N TRP A 54 18.54 7.18 6.89
CA TRP A 54 17.13 7.31 7.27
C TRP A 54 16.54 8.72 7.03
N PRO A 55 17.21 9.82 7.43
CA PRO A 55 16.70 11.16 7.13
C PRO A 55 16.61 11.43 5.63
N ARG A 56 17.57 10.94 4.84
CA ARG A 56 17.58 11.10 3.37
C ARG A 56 16.44 10.34 2.71
N LEU A 57 16.22 9.09 3.13
CA LEU A 57 15.12 8.27 2.64
C LEU A 57 13.77 8.91 2.97
N ARG A 58 13.57 9.33 4.22
CA ARG A 58 12.32 9.97 4.66
C ARG A 58 12.04 11.24 3.85
N HIS A 59 13.05 12.10 3.68
CA HIS A 59 12.92 13.31 2.89
C HIS A 59 12.58 13.01 1.41
N ALA A 60 13.27 12.06 0.79
CA ALA A 60 13.03 11.72 -0.61
C ALA A 60 11.62 11.13 -0.84
N LEU A 61 11.15 10.28 0.07
CA LEU A 61 9.77 9.76 0.05
C LEU A 61 8.75 10.90 0.19
N GLN A 62 8.97 11.82 1.14
CA GLN A 62 8.08 12.96 1.38
C GLN A 62 7.99 13.91 0.19
N MET A 63 9.11 14.17 -0.48
CA MET A 63 9.13 14.95 -1.72
C MET A 63 8.31 14.32 -2.86
N ASN A 64 8.08 13.00 -2.78
CA ASN A 64 7.25 12.25 -3.72
C ASN A 64 5.83 11.98 -3.18
N GLY A 65 5.46 12.55 -2.03
CA GLY A 65 4.13 12.39 -1.42
C GLY A 65 3.93 11.11 -0.60
N PHE A 66 5.02 10.43 -0.23
CA PHE A 66 5.00 9.20 0.57
C PHE A 66 5.57 9.44 1.96
N ASP A 67 5.10 8.66 2.94
CA ASP A 67 5.59 8.72 4.31
C ASP A 67 5.91 7.32 4.83
N LEU A 68 6.99 7.21 5.61
CA LEU A 68 7.27 6.00 6.38
C LEU A 68 6.37 5.93 7.60
N VAL A 69 5.75 4.78 7.82
CA VAL A 69 4.77 4.58 8.88
C VAL A 69 5.38 3.82 10.05
N GLU A 70 5.53 4.52 11.16
CA GLU A 70 6.01 3.96 12.43
C GLU A 70 4.86 3.68 13.41
N ASP A 71 3.78 4.46 13.32
CA ASP A 71 2.58 4.31 14.16
C ASP A 71 1.80 3.03 13.84
N GLN A 72 1.41 2.28 14.88
CA GLN A 72 0.79 0.98 14.73
C GLN A 72 -0.58 1.06 14.03
N ASP A 73 -1.37 2.08 14.35
CA ASP A 73 -2.70 2.27 13.78
C ASP A 73 -2.60 2.67 12.30
N ALA A 74 -1.69 3.57 11.98
CA ALA A 74 -1.39 3.93 10.60
C ALA A 74 -0.86 2.73 9.79
N ARG A 75 -0.10 1.81 10.39
CA ARG A 75 0.34 0.56 9.73
C ARG A 75 -0.87 -0.31 9.40
N VAL A 76 -1.80 -0.47 10.35
CA VAL A 76 -3.07 -1.20 10.13
C VAL A 76 -3.86 -0.60 8.98
N ILE A 77 -4.07 0.73 8.98
CA ILE A 77 -4.80 1.41 7.91
C ILE A 77 -4.11 1.24 6.56
N THR A 78 -2.79 1.38 6.50
CA THR A 78 -2.03 1.22 5.26
C THR A 78 -2.17 -0.19 4.70
N LYS A 79 -1.99 -1.23 5.53
CA LYS A 79 -2.17 -2.63 5.10
C LYS A 79 -3.58 -2.92 4.60
N VAL A 80 -4.61 -2.40 5.27
CA VAL A 80 -6.01 -2.55 4.85
C VAL A 80 -6.27 -1.86 3.51
N LYS A 81 -5.78 -0.63 3.31
CA LYS A 81 -5.93 0.10 2.02
C LYS A 81 -5.28 -0.66 0.88
N THR A 82 -4.05 -1.12 1.10
CA THR A 82 -3.30 -1.95 0.16
C THR A 82 -4.07 -3.21 -0.24
N GLU A 83 -4.56 -3.98 0.73
CA GLU A 83 -5.27 -5.23 0.44
C GLU A 83 -6.60 -4.98 -0.27
N VAL A 84 -7.31 -3.90 0.07
CA VAL A 84 -8.51 -3.47 -0.66
C VAL A 84 -8.20 -3.25 -2.13
N VAL A 85 -7.14 -2.51 -2.46
CA VAL A 85 -6.74 -2.28 -3.85
C VAL A 85 -6.39 -3.60 -4.52
N ARG A 86 -5.58 -4.45 -3.88
CA ARG A 86 -5.20 -5.76 -4.42
C ARG A 86 -6.44 -6.59 -4.77
N ARG A 87 -7.41 -6.70 -3.86
CA ARG A 87 -8.66 -7.44 -4.08
C ARG A 87 -9.48 -6.84 -5.21
N VAL A 88 -9.62 -5.52 -5.26
CA VAL A 88 -10.35 -4.83 -6.34
C VAL A 88 -9.71 -5.07 -7.72
N HIS A 89 -8.38 -5.14 -7.79
CA HIS A 89 -7.66 -5.35 -9.05
C HIS A 89 -7.66 -6.82 -9.50
N HIS A 90 -7.64 -7.78 -8.56
CA HIS A 90 -7.53 -9.22 -8.84
C HIS A 90 -8.89 -9.94 -8.91
N GLU A 91 -9.89 -9.55 -8.11
CA GLU A 91 -11.22 -10.15 -8.13
C GLU A 91 -12.12 -9.40 -9.13
N ALA A 92 -11.98 -9.72 -10.41
CA ALA A 92 -12.85 -9.22 -11.46
C ALA A 92 -14.28 -9.80 -11.28
N GLY A 93 -15.11 -9.11 -10.50
CA GLY A 93 -16.56 -9.39 -10.39
C GLY A 93 -17.01 -10.18 -9.17
N GLY A 94 -16.10 -10.55 -8.26
CA GLY A 94 -16.43 -11.21 -7.00
C GLY A 94 -17.04 -10.25 -5.96
N ARG A 95 -17.87 -10.78 -5.06
CA ARG A 95 -18.33 -10.05 -3.87
C ARG A 95 -17.23 -10.14 -2.81
N VAL A 96 -16.45 -9.08 -2.65
CA VAL A 96 -15.44 -8.99 -1.59
C VAL A 96 -16.15 -8.89 -0.24
N ASP A 97 -15.84 -9.81 0.66
CA ASP A 97 -16.22 -9.73 2.08
C ASP A 97 -15.17 -8.88 2.83
N LEU A 98 -15.55 -7.65 3.18
CA LEU A 98 -14.68 -6.73 3.92
C LEU A 98 -14.33 -7.24 5.32
N ALA A 99 -15.22 -8.00 5.98
CA ALA A 99 -14.93 -8.56 7.28
C ALA A 99 -13.87 -9.67 7.19
N ALA A 100 -13.99 -10.53 6.18
CA ALA A 100 -12.96 -11.53 5.89
C ALA A 100 -11.64 -10.86 5.51
N LEU A 101 -11.66 -9.87 4.61
CA LEU A 101 -10.48 -9.12 4.20
C LEU A 101 -9.73 -8.53 5.40
N VAL A 102 -10.43 -7.81 6.28
CA VAL A 102 -9.82 -7.19 7.46
C VAL A 102 -9.25 -8.24 8.41
N ARG A 103 -9.99 -9.31 8.68
CA ARG A 103 -9.56 -10.38 9.57
C ARG A 103 -8.33 -11.12 9.03
N ASP A 104 -8.28 -11.36 7.73
CA ASP A 104 -7.17 -12.06 7.08
C ASP A 104 -5.92 -11.18 7.01
N THR A 105 -6.10 -9.86 6.88
CA THR A 105 -4.98 -8.90 6.71
C THR A 105 -4.34 -8.47 8.03
N VAL A 106 -5.17 -8.15 9.04
CA VAL A 106 -4.69 -7.53 10.28
C VAL A 106 -5.16 -8.25 11.54
N HIS A 107 -5.87 -9.37 11.41
CA HIS A 107 -6.37 -10.19 12.52
C HIS A 107 -7.21 -9.39 13.54
N ARG A 108 -8.03 -8.46 13.04
CA ARG A 108 -8.94 -7.63 13.84
C ARG A 108 -10.38 -7.73 13.32
N GLU A 109 -11.31 -7.30 14.17
CA GLU A 109 -12.73 -7.18 13.81
C GLU A 109 -12.99 -5.98 12.89
N LEU A 110 -13.89 -6.14 11.93
CA LEU A 110 -14.25 -5.10 10.96
C LEU A 110 -14.71 -3.81 11.64
N SER A 111 -15.48 -3.90 12.71
CA SER A 111 -16.01 -2.74 13.44
C SER A 111 -14.91 -1.84 14.01
N SER A 112 -13.87 -2.45 14.60
CA SER A 112 -12.72 -1.72 15.15
C SER A 112 -11.92 -1.04 14.04
N VAL A 113 -11.65 -1.75 12.94
CA VAL A 113 -10.88 -1.21 11.82
C VAL A 113 -11.66 -0.15 11.07
N SER A 114 -12.97 -0.32 10.84
CA SER A 114 -13.80 0.69 10.17
C SER A 114 -13.89 1.99 10.97
N LYS A 115 -13.94 1.90 12.31
CA LYS A 115 -13.88 3.07 13.19
C LYS A 115 -12.54 3.81 13.06
N LEU A 116 -11.43 3.08 13.21
CA LEU A 116 -10.09 3.65 13.08
C LEU A 116 -9.87 4.27 11.68
N PHE A 117 -10.33 3.57 10.64
CA PHE A 117 -10.22 4.04 9.26
C PHE A 117 -10.96 5.35 9.08
N SER A 118 -12.18 5.45 9.61
CA SER A 118 -12.98 6.68 9.53
C SER A 118 -12.34 7.84 10.28
N GLU A 119 -11.74 7.59 11.44
CA GLU A 119 -11.04 8.60 12.22
C GLU A 119 -9.79 9.14 11.51
N VAL A 120 -9.06 8.27 10.80
CA VAL A 120 -7.80 8.63 10.12
C VAL A 120 -8.03 9.20 8.73
N GLU A 121 -8.92 8.60 7.93
CA GLU A 121 -9.11 8.91 6.51
C GLU A 121 -10.32 9.82 6.25
N GLY A 122 -11.15 10.08 7.27
CA GLY A 122 -12.36 10.91 7.14
C GLY A 122 -13.50 10.27 6.33
N MET A 123 -13.41 8.98 6.02
CA MET A 123 -14.43 8.20 5.31
C MET A 123 -14.45 6.76 5.79
N THR A 124 -15.55 6.04 5.59
CA THR A 124 -15.63 4.63 6.00
C THR A 124 -14.84 3.72 5.05
N LEU A 125 -14.44 2.54 5.56
CA LEU A 125 -13.77 1.52 4.75
C LEU A 125 -14.64 1.06 3.56
N GLU A 126 -15.96 0.96 3.76
CA GLU A 126 -16.92 0.61 2.72
C GLU A 126 -16.96 1.67 1.62
N HIS A 127 -16.97 2.95 1.99
CA HIS A 127 -16.94 4.05 1.03
C HIS A 127 -15.62 4.05 0.25
N TYR A 128 -14.48 3.87 0.95
CA TYR A 128 -13.18 3.73 0.30
C TYR A 128 -13.15 2.56 -0.69
N PHE A 129 -13.69 1.40 -0.30
CA PHE A 129 -13.79 0.22 -1.17
C PHE A 129 -14.59 0.51 -2.46
N LEU A 130 -15.73 1.20 -2.34
CA LEU A 130 -16.52 1.61 -3.51
C LEU A 130 -15.75 2.57 -4.43
N LEU A 131 -15.01 3.52 -3.86
CA LEU A 131 -14.16 4.44 -4.62
C LEU A 131 -13.07 3.70 -5.38
N GLN A 132 -12.40 2.72 -4.77
CA GLN A 132 -11.40 1.90 -5.45
C GLN A 132 -12.02 1.09 -6.59
N ARG A 133 -13.21 0.51 -6.40
CA ARG A 133 -13.92 -0.17 -7.50
C ARG A 133 -14.26 0.77 -8.65
N LEU A 134 -14.72 1.98 -8.34
CA LEU A 134 -15.02 2.98 -9.35
C LEU A 134 -13.75 3.37 -10.11
N GLU A 135 -12.63 3.58 -9.42
CA GLU A 135 -11.36 3.90 -10.05
C GLU A 135 -10.88 2.77 -10.96
N ARG A 136 -11.00 1.51 -10.52
CA ARG A 136 -10.71 0.34 -11.36
C ARG A 136 -11.58 0.28 -12.62
N VAL A 137 -12.86 0.61 -12.52
CA VAL A 137 -13.75 0.70 -13.69
C VAL A 137 -13.28 1.79 -14.65
N LYS A 138 -12.92 2.98 -14.16
CA LYS A 138 -12.37 4.05 -15.02
C LYS A 138 -11.08 3.63 -15.71
N GLU A 139 -10.19 2.94 -15.00
CA GLU A 139 -8.96 2.41 -15.60
C GLU A 139 -9.28 1.42 -16.73
N LEU A 140 -10.18 0.45 -16.50
CA LEU A 140 -10.57 -0.54 -17.51
C LEU A 140 -11.22 0.11 -18.73
N ILE A 141 -12.07 1.13 -18.54
CA ILE A 141 -12.67 1.89 -19.65
C ILE A 141 -11.58 2.59 -20.46
N ARG A 142 -10.65 3.29 -19.80
CA ARG A 142 -9.55 3.98 -20.48
C ARG A 142 -8.69 3.00 -21.29
N TYR A 143 -8.37 1.83 -20.74
CA TYR A 143 -7.63 0.80 -21.46
C TYR A 143 -8.44 0.19 -22.61
N GLY A 144 -9.74 -0.02 -22.41
CA GLY A 144 -10.67 -0.46 -23.46
C GLY A 144 -10.72 0.52 -24.63
N GLU A 145 -10.85 1.82 -24.36
CA GLU A 145 -10.84 2.87 -25.37
C GLU A 145 -9.51 2.96 -26.13
N MET A 146 -8.37 2.71 -25.47
CA MET A 146 -7.07 2.61 -26.15
C MET A 146 -6.99 1.38 -27.08
N THR A 147 -7.63 0.25 -26.76
CA THR A 147 -7.66 -0.95 -27.63
C THR A 147 -8.60 -0.84 -28.83
N PHE A 148 -9.54 0.11 -28.86
CA PHE A 148 -10.45 0.34 -30.01
C PHE A 148 -9.90 1.32 -31.05
N SER A 149 -8.74 1.95 -30.80
CA SER A 149 -8.18 3.00 -31.67
C SER A 149 -7.02 2.51 -32.57
N GLU A 150 -6.87 1.21 -32.77
CA GLU A 150 -5.96 0.61 -33.78
C GLU A 150 -6.70 0.14 -35.04
#